data_AF-A0A923R641-F1
#
_entry.id   AF-A0A923R641-F1
#
_cell.length_a   1.000
_cell.length_b   1.000
_cell.length_c   1.000
_cell.angle_alpha   90.00
_cell.angle_beta   90.00
_cell.angle_gamma   90.00
#
_symmetry.space_group_name_H-M   'P 1'
#
loop_
_entity.id
_entity.type
_entity.pdbx_description
1 polymer ?
#
loop_
_entity_poly.entity_id
_entity_poly.type
_entity_poly.pdbx_seq_one_letter_code
_entity_poly.pdbx_strand_id
1 'polypeptide(L)'
;MKLYQSFFSAVLFVLISSCASPSGCTPNFKNLKTQYPHVLYHGPKVPSEIVLKKYPPAAWVSLSQVSKKAQGAILVSEDWAFYQHPGYDEKQMKDAIEDSIQAKKLKRGASTITQQVVRNIYLTKEKSVVRKVRELWMATKIEKVLGKARILELYLNIAELGEGIYGVGAASQYYFHKPASELGAKEGAFLAMLLPSPRKYAISFRKGALTPFARKIIRSVLGKMVQARYITDEERDAEWLKPLSFESQFDPSIPTEESMDKIDDEEGSAVETPAED
;
A
#
# COMPACT_ATOMS: atom_id res chain seq x y z
N MET A 1 -20.55 -17.31 -17.00
CA MET A 1 -21.77 -17.18 -16.14
C MET A 1 -21.89 -18.25 -15.05
N LYS A 2 -21.73 -19.56 -15.32
CA LYS A 2 -21.90 -20.62 -14.29
C LYS A 2 -20.89 -20.56 -13.12
N LEU A 3 -19.64 -20.16 -13.36
CA LEU A 3 -18.62 -19.95 -12.30
C LEU A 3 -18.99 -18.81 -11.33
N TYR A 4 -19.70 -17.78 -11.83
CA TYR A 4 -20.09 -16.60 -11.04
C TYR A 4 -21.21 -16.92 -10.04
N GLN A 5 -22.19 -17.72 -10.46
CA GLN A 5 -23.26 -18.24 -9.58
C GLN A 5 -22.70 -19.18 -8.51
N SER A 6 -21.74 -20.04 -8.85
CA SER A 6 -21.14 -20.97 -7.89
C SER A 6 -20.28 -20.25 -6.84
N PHE A 7 -19.51 -19.23 -7.27
CA PHE A 7 -18.76 -18.37 -6.37
C PHE A 7 -19.68 -17.57 -5.43
N PHE A 8 -20.77 -16.99 -5.95
CA PHE A 8 -21.75 -16.28 -5.13
C PHE A 8 -22.44 -17.22 -4.12
N SER A 9 -22.81 -18.44 -4.52
CA SER A 9 -23.38 -19.43 -3.60
C SER A 9 -22.40 -19.87 -2.50
N ALA A 10 -21.13 -20.10 -2.82
CA ALA A 10 -20.12 -20.46 -1.85
C ALA A 10 -19.80 -19.31 -0.87
N VAL A 11 -19.72 -18.07 -1.38
CA VAL A 11 -19.55 -16.86 -0.57
C VAL A 11 -20.76 -16.64 0.34
N LEU A 12 -21.98 -16.82 -0.19
CA LEU A 12 -23.22 -16.70 0.57
C LEU A 12 -23.31 -17.74 1.69
N PHE A 13 -22.90 -18.99 1.42
CA PHE A 13 -22.88 -20.07 2.42
C PHE A 13 -21.90 -19.79 3.58
N VAL A 14 -20.70 -19.29 3.28
CA VAL A 14 -19.70 -18.87 4.30
C VAL A 14 -20.19 -17.66 5.11
N LEU A 15 -20.90 -16.72 4.48
CA LEU A 15 -21.48 -15.56 5.16
C LEU A 15 -22.66 -15.95 6.07
N ILE A 16 -23.49 -16.91 5.66
CA ILE A 16 -24.64 -17.41 6.44
C ILE A 16 -24.17 -18.26 7.63
N SER A 17 -23.22 -19.17 7.43
CA SER A 17 -22.75 -20.09 8.48
C SER A 17 -22.07 -19.40 9.68
N SER A 18 -21.52 -18.20 9.49
CA SER A 18 -20.87 -17.43 10.56
C SER A 18 -21.65 -16.19 11.02
N CYS A 19 -22.94 -16.09 10.68
CA CYS A 19 -23.83 -15.01 11.12
C CYS A 19 -25.03 -15.58 11.87
N ALA A 20 -24.91 -15.65 13.20
CA ALA A 20 -26.05 -15.82 14.09
C ALA A 20 -26.84 -14.49 14.19
N SER A 21 -27.46 -14.04 13.09
CA SER A 21 -28.69 -13.22 13.04
C SER A 21 -28.86 -12.54 11.67
N PRO A 22 -30.03 -12.60 11.01
CA PRO A 22 -30.24 -12.09 9.65
C PRO A 22 -30.25 -10.55 9.51
N SER A 23 -30.28 -9.79 10.61
CA SER A 23 -30.42 -8.32 10.60
C SER A 23 -29.23 -7.56 11.23
N GLY A 24 -28.15 -8.25 11.63
CA GLY A 24 -27.07 -7.64 12.43
C GLY A 24 -25.65 -7.69 11.86
N CYS A 25 -25.42 -8.27 10.67
CA CYS A 25 -24.06 -8.58 10.19
C CYS A 25 -23.41 -7.55 9.23
N THR A 26 -24.13 -6.51 8.80
CA THR A 26 -23.56 -5.46 7.93
C THR A 26 -23.32 -4.16 8.69
N PRO A 27 -22.07 -3.71 8.82
CA PRO A 27 -21.81 -2.36 9.30
C PRO A 27 -22.52 -1.33 8.43
N ASN A 28 -23.04 -0.27 9.04
CA ASN A 28 -23.62 0.84 8.29
C ASN A 28 -22.50 1.67 7.65
N PHE A 29 -22.13 1.33 6.42
CA PHE A 29 -21.08 2.03 5.67
C PHE A 29 -21.40 3.49 5.36
N LYS A 30 -22.68 3.93 5.46
CA LYS A 30 -23.04 5.35 5.26
C LYS A 30 -22.38 6.25 6.29
N ASN A 31 -22.07 5.74 7.49
CA ASN A 31 -21.38 6.49 8.53
C ASN A 31 -20.01 6.98 8.06
N LEU A 32 -19.31 6.23 7.20
CA LEU A 32 -18.01 6.63 6.65
C LEU A 32 -18.07 7.86 5.72
N LYS A 33 -19.27 8.31 5.32
CA LYS A 33 -19.44 9.58 4.58
C LYS A 33 -19.23 10.80 5.47
N THR A 34 -19.57 10.70 6.76
CA THR A 34 -19.66 11.85 7.68
C THR A 34 -18.84 11.66 8.96
N GLN A 35 -18.35 10.45 9.22
CA GLN A 35 -17.52 10.13 10.37
C GLN A 35 -16.10 9.75 9.94
N TYR A 36 -15.19 9.97 10.87
CA TYR A 36 -13.75 9.80 10.69
C TYR A 36 -13.25 8.67 11.57
N PRO A 37 -12.47 7.72 11.03
CA PRO A 37 -11.74 6.75 11.82
C PRO A 37 -10.71 7.41 12.74
N HIS A 38 -10.76 7.09 14.02
CA HIS A 38 -9.72 7.39 15.00
C HIS A 38 -9.00 6.10 15.33
N VAL A 39 -7.72 6.00 14.99
CA VAL A 39 -6.91 4.84 15.33
C VAL A 39 -6.44 4.98 16.78
N LEU A 40 -6.79 4.01 17.61
CA LEU A 40 -6.34 3.87 18.98
C LEU A 40 -5.18 2.88 19.01
N TYR A 41 -3.97 3.40 19.22
CA TYR A 41 -2.76 2.59 19.25
C TYR A 41 -2.40 2.23 20.70
N HIS A 42 -2.21 0.93 20.95
CA HIS A 42 -1.96 0.38 22.29
C HIS A 42 -0.55 -0.22 22.44
N GLY A 43 0.36 0.09 21.49
CA GLY A 43 1.73 -0.42 21.49
C GLY A 43 1.97 -1.55 20.48
N PRO A 44 3.23 -2.01 20.35
CA PRO A 44 3.64 -2.83 19.22
C PRO A 44 3.03 -4.24 19.19
N LYS A 45 2.72 -4.80 20.36
CA LYS A 45 2.23 -6.18 20.52
C LYS A 45 0.70 -6.27 20.61
N VAL A 46 0.02 -5.12 20.65
CA VAL A 46 -1.44 -5.06 20.81
C VAL A 46 -2.06 -4.56 19.50
N PRO A 47 -3.11 -5.22 18.97
CA PRO A 47 -3.83 -4.70 17.83
C PRO A 47 -4.37 -3.29 18.11
N SER A 48 -4.15 -2.37 17.17
CA SER A 48 -4.81 -1.07 17.15
C SER A 48 -6.31 -1.24 16.93
N GLU A 49 -7.10 -0.42 17.62
CA GLU A 49 -8.55 -0.35 17.45
C GLU A 49 -8.93 0.88 16.60
N ILE A 50 -10.08 0.85 15.94
CA ILE A 50 -10.60 2.01 15.20
C ILE A 50 -11.99 2.35 15.72
N VAL A 51 -12.17 3.61 16.11
CA VAL A 51 -13.47 4.15 16.53
C VAL A 51 -13.87 5.27 15.57
N LEU A 52 -15.11 5.22 15.08
CA LEU A 52 -15.64 6.29 14.23
C LEU A 52 -16.13 7.46 15.09
N LYS A 53 -15.67 8.68 14.79
CA LYS A 53 -16.11 9.91 15.46
C LYS A 53 -16.62 10.94 14.46
N LYS A 54 -17.43 11.89 14.93
CA LYS A 54 -17.99 12.98 14.11
C LYS A 54 -16.92 13.94 13.59
N TYR A 55 -15.85 14.15 14.35
CA TYR A 55 -14.79 15.10 14.01
C TYR A 55 -13.49 14.35 13.66
N PRO A 56 -12.69 14.87 12.72
CA PRO A 56 -11.42 14.26 12.36
C PRO A 56 -10.40 14.32 13.51
N PRO A 57 -9.47 13.35 13.61
CA PRO A 57 -8.31 13.47 14.50
C PRO A 57 -7.38 14.60 14.04
N ALA A 58 -6.51 15.10 14.93
CA ALA A 58 -5.66 16.27 14.64
C ALA A 58 -4.74 16.11 13.42
N ALA A 59 -4.21 14.91 13.18
CA ALA A 59 -3.33 14.63 12.05
C ALA A 59 -4.08 14.25 10.75
N TRP A 60 -5.41 14.35 10.75
CA TRP A 60 -6.22 14.08 9.56
C TRP A 60 -5.96 15.11 8.47
N VAL A 61 -5.80 14.63 7.24
CA VAL A 61 -5.69 15.49 6.05
C VAL A 61 -6.77 15.09 5.05
N SER A 62 -7.47 16.08 4.48
CA SER A 62 -8.37 15.80 3.36
C SER A 62 -7.57 15.34 2.14
N LEU A 63 -8.21 14.66 1.19
CA LEU A 63 -7.54 14.18 -0.02
C LEU A 63 -6.92 15.33 -0.84
N SER A 64 -7.53 16.52 -0.80
CA SER A 64 -7.00 17.71 -1.47
C SER A 64 -5.75 18.27 -0.78
N GLN A 65 -5.53 17.98 0.50
CA GLN A 65 -4.36 18.38 1.28
C GLN A 65 -3.21 17.36 1.20
N VAL A 66 -3.35 16.31 0.38
CA VAL A 66 -2.26 15.38 0.09
C VAL A 66 -1.74 15.68 -1.31
N SER A 67 -0.42 15.79 -1.48
CA SER A 67 0.20 15.97 -2.79
C SER A 67 -0.28 14.93 -3.80
N LYS A 68 -0.55 15.35 -5.04
CA LYS A 68 -0.93 14.43 -6.13
C LYS A 68 0.18 13.43 -6.47
N LYS A 69 1.44 13.83 -6.31
CA LYS A 69 2.59 12.94 -6.48
C LYS A 69 2.60 11.86 -5.39
N ALA A 70 2.34 12.22 -4.13
CA ALA A 70 2.25 11.25 -3.04
C ALA A 70 1.04 10.31 -3.17
N GLN A 71 -0.13 10.84 -3.54
CA GLN A 71 -1.31 10.02 -3.87
C GLN A 71 -0.98 9.00 -4.97
N GLY A 72 -0.34 9.47 -6.04
CA GLY A 72 0.06 8.66 -7.18
C GLY A 72 1.03 7.55 -6.80
N ALA A 73 2.08 7.87 -6.04
CA ALA A 73 3.08 6.90 -5.58
C ALA A 73 2.45 5.73 -4.79
N ILE A 74 1.54 6.05 -3.86
CA ILE A 74 0.82 5.06 -3.06
C ILE A 74 -0.12 4.23 -3.95
N LEU A 75 -0.88 4.88 -4.83
CA LEU A 75 -1.80 4.20 -5.75
C LEU A 75 -1.08 3.20 -6.66
N VAL A 76 -0.02 3.62 -7.36
CA VAL A 76 0.70 2.72 -8.29
C VAL A 76 1.43 1.58 -7.59
N SER A 77 1.73 1.74 -6.29
CA SER A 77 2.37 0.72 -5.47
C SER A 77 1.37 -0.30 -4.93
N GLU A 78 0.24 0.16 -4.39
CA GLU A 78 -0.72 -0.68 -3.67
C GLU A 78 -1.87 -1.19 -4.54
N ASP A 79 -2.32 -0.39 -5.50
CA ASP A 79 -3.55 -0.66 -6.26
C ASP A 79 -3.59 0.13 -7.58
N TRP A 80 -2.80 -0.32 -8.56
CA TRP A 80 -2.63 0.37 -9.84
C TRP A 80 -3.97 0.65 -10.56
N ALA A 81 -4.92 -0.28 -10.48
CA ALA A 81 -6.21 -0.20 -11.14
C ALA A 81 -7.31 0.40 -10.23
N PHE A 82 -6.96 1.05 -9.11
CA PHE A 82 -7.89 1.50 -8.07
C PHE A 82 -9.16 2.17 -8.61
N TYR A 83 -9.02 3.09 -9.57
CA TYR A 83 -10.17 3.83 -10.13
C TYR A 83 -11.03 3.03 -11.11
N GLN A 84 -10.55 1.87 -11.57
CA GLN A 84 -11.17 1.09 -12.64
C GLN A 84 -12.00 -0.09 -12.11
N HIS A 85 -11.74 -0.55 -10.88
CA HIS A 85 -12.36 -1.75 -10.34
C HIS A 85 -13.40 -1.46 -9.24
N PRO A 86 -14.40 -2.33 -9.00
CA PRO A 86 -15.46 -2.11 -8.01
C PRO A 86 -15.09 -2.66 -6.62
N GLY A 87 -13.87 -2.38 -6.15
CA GLY A 87 -13.35 -2.82 -4.84
C GLY A 87 -12.57 -4.14 -4.84
N TYR A 88 -12.49 -4.85 -5.96
CA TYR A 88 -11.59 -6.00 -6.15
C TYR A 88 -10.98 -5.96 -7.55
N ASP A 89 -9.72 -6.36 -7.67
CA ASP A 89 -9.03 -6.49 -8.95
C ASP A 89 -9.02 -7.97 -9.37
N GLU A 90 -9.85 -8.29 -10.37
CA GLU A 90 -9.99 -9.67 -10.87
C GLU A 90 -8.69 -10.18 -11.49
N LYS A 91 -7.95 -9.31 -12.18
CA LYS A 91 -6.69 -9.68 -12.83
C LYS A 91 -5.64 -9.99 -11.77
N GLN A 92 -5.41 -9.08 -10.82
CA GLN A 92 -4.46 -9.31 -9.73
C GLN A 92 -4.84 -10.53 -8.88
N MET A 93 -6.13 -10.80 -8.70
CA MET A 93 -6.57 -11.99 -7.98
C MET A 93 -6.24 -13.28 -8.74
N LYS A 94 -6.45 -13.32 -10.06
CA LYS A 94 -6.06 -14.45 -10.92
C LYS A 94 -4.55 -14.64 -10.91
N ASP A 95 -3.80 -13.59 -11.19
CA ASP A 95 -2.34 -13.60 -11.22
C ASP A 95 -1.78 -14.11 -9.88
N ALA A 96 -2.33 -13.64 -8.75
CA ALA A 96 -1.89 -14.08 -7.43
C ALA A 96 -2.23 -15.55 -7.12
N ILE A 97 -3.35 -16.08 -7.64
CA ILE A 97 -3.70 -17.50 -7.49
C ILE A 97 -2.73 -18.36 -8.30
N GLU A 98 -2.51 -18.01 -9.57
CA GLU A 98 -1.59 -18.70 -10.47
C GLU A 98 -0.17 -18.71 -9.91
N ASP A 99 0.33 -17.55 -9.48
CA ASP A 99 1.61 -17.40 -8.82
C ASP A 99 1.73 -18.25 -7.55
N SER A 100 0.66 -18.33 -6.74
CA SER A 100 0.68 -19.08 -5.49
C SER A 100 0.73 -20.59 -5.72
N ILE A 101 0.08 -21.06 -6.80
CA ILE A 101 0.12 -22.46 -7.24
C ILE A 101 1.52 -22.79 -7.75
N GLN A 102 2.10 -21.93 -8.59
CA GLN A 102 3.45 -22.13 -9.15
C GLN A 102 4.55 -22.07 -8.07
N ALA A 103 4.49 -21.07 -7.18
CA ALA A 103 5.50 -20.84 -6.14
C ALA A 103 5.28 -21.71 -4.87
N LYS A 104 4.23 -22.55 -4.83
CA LYS A 104 3.77 -23.29 -3.63
C LYS A 104 3.67 -22.44 -2.36
N LYS A 105 3.44 -21.13 -2.51
CA LYS A 105 3.45 -20.15 -1.42
C LYS A 105 2.48 -19.02 -1.76
N LEU A 106 1.60 -18.68 -0.82
CA LEU A 106 0.71 -17.53 -0.96
C LEU A 106 1.54 -16.25 -1.14
N LYS A 107 1.56 -15.66 -2.34
CA LYS A 107 2.18 -14.35 -2.55
C LYS A 107 1.33 -13.27 -1.87
N ARG A 108 2.00 -12.32 -1.22
CA ARG A 108 1.39 -11.07 -0.74
C ARG A 108 1.16 -10.17 -1.97
N GLY A 109 -0.01 -9.54 -2.11
CA GLY A 109 -0.16 -8.47 -3.10
C GLY A 109 -1.58 -8.17 -3.59
N ALA A 110 -2.48 -9.16 -3.68
CA ALA A 110 -3.76 -8.96 -4.39
C ALA A 110 -4.85 -8.16 -3.62
N SER A 111 -4.51 -7.44 -2.55
CA SER A 111 -5.52 -6.69 -1.78
C SER A 111 -5.62 -5.24 -2.23
N THR A 112 -6.76 -4.88 -2.81
CA THR A 112 -7.07 -3.51 -3.23
C THR A 112 -7.12 -2.55 -2.03
N ILE A 113 -6.92 -1.26 -2.28
CA ILE A 113 -7.03 -0.22 -1.25
C ILE A 113 -8.36 -0.32 -0.49
N THR A 114 -9.46 -0.57 -1.20
CA THR A 114 -10.78 -0.70 -0.58
C THR A 114 -10.88 -1.90 0.37
N GLN A 115 -10.29 -3.05 -0.01
CA GLN A 115 -10.21 -4.20 0.90
C GLN A 115 -9.36 -3.87 2.14
N GLN A 116 -8.29 -3.09 1.98
CA GLN A 116 -7.48 -2.65 3.11
C GLN A 116 -8.24 -1.71 4.05
N VAL A 117 -9.04 -0.79 3.51
CA VAL A 117 -9.93 0.06 4.32
C VAL A 117 -10.92 -0.77 5.14
N VAL A 118 -11.60 -1.73 4.50
CA VAL A 118 -12.50 -2.66 5.19
C VAL A 118 -11.77 -3.41 6.29
N ARG A 119 -10.62 -4.00 5.97
CA ARG A 119 -9.85 -4.81 6.89
C ARG A 119 -9.44 -4.01 8.13
N ASN A 120 -9.02 -2.77 7.94
CA ASN A 120 -8.55 -1.93 9.04
C ASN A 120 -9.70 -1.43 9.93
N ILE A 121 -10.86 -1.10 9.36
CA ILE A 121 -11.98 -0.49 10.11
C ILE A 121 -12.89 -1.56 10.76
N TYR A 122 -13.17 -2.66 10.08
CA TYR A 122 -14.28 -3.55 10.45
C TYR A 122 -13.86 -4.97 10.85
N LEU A 123 -12.64 -5.40 10.54
CA LEU A 123 -12.24 -6.79 10.69
C LEU A 123 -11.07 -6.96 11.65
N THR A 124 -10.98 -8.15 12.25
CA THR A 124 -9.89 -8.50 13.13
C THR A 124 -8.60 -8.78 12.34
N LYS A 125 -7.45 -8.70 13.02
CA LYS A 125 -6.14 -8.98 12.39
C LYS A 125 -5.92 -10.48 12.07
N GLU A 126 -6.80 -11.37 12.52
CA GLU A 126 -6.74 -12.82 12.28
C GLU A 126 -6.71 -13.16 10.78
N LYS A 127 -5.74 -13.96 10.34
CA LYS A 127 -5.65 -14.35 8.93
C LYS A 127 -6.42 -15.64 8.69
N SER A 128 -7.64 -15.53 8.19
CA SER A 128 -8.45 -16.68 7.77
C SER A 128 -9.08 -16.45 6.40
N VAL A 129 -9.40 -17.55 5.69
CA VAL A 129 -10.11 -17.50 4.41
C VAL A 129 -11.48 -16.84 4.58
N VAL A 130 -12.18 -17.14 5.69
CA VAL A 130 -13.46 -16.52 6.04
C VAL A 130 -13.33 -15.00 6.18
N ARG A 131 -12.28 -14.51 6.87
CA ARG A 131 -12.01 -13.08 6.93
C ARG A 131 -11.77 -12.51 5.53
N LYS A 132 -11.02 -13.20 4.67
CA LYS A 132 -10.73 -12.71 3.31
C LYS A 132 -11.97 -12.62 2.43
N VAL A 133 -12.90 -13.57 2.56
CA VAL A 133 -14.21 -13.51 1.89
C VAL A 133 -15.05 -12.33 2.40
N ARG A 134 -15.05 -12.09 3.72
CA ARG A 134 -15.70 -10.92 4.33
C ARG A 134 -15.09 -9.60 3.83
N GLU A 135 -13.76 -9.51 3.74
CA GLU A 135 -13.05 -8.35 3.16
C GLU A 135 -13.57 -8.03 1.75
N LEU A 136 -13.57 -9.05 0.88
CA LEU A 136 -13.99 -8.92 -0.52
C LEU A 136 -15.45 -8.45 -0.61
N TRP A 137 -16.35 -9.12 0.11
CA TRP A 137 -17.77 -8.78 0.09
C TRP A 137 -18.05 -7.37 0.62
N MET A 138 -17.48 -7.00 1.77
CA MET A 138 -17.64 -5.65 2.33
C MET A 138 -17.03 -4.58 1.42
N ALA A 139 -15.89 -4.85 0.75
CA ALA A 139 -15.26 -3.90 -0.16
C ALA A 139 -16.20 -3.53 -1.32
N THR A 140 -16.87 -4.53 -1.92
CA THR A 140 -17.87 -4.26 -2.98
C THR A 140 -19.06 -3.44 -2.50
N LYS A 141 -19.44 -3.55 -1.22
CA LYS A 141 -20.53 -2.78 -0.63
C LYS A 141 -20.09 -1.35 -0.32
N ILE A 142 -18.88 -1.16 0.21
CA ILE A 142 -18.30 0.15 0.45
C ILE A 142 -18.21 0.98 -0.83
N GLU A 143 -17.78 0.39 -1.96
CA GLU A 143 -17.69 1.07 -3.27
C GLU A 143 -19.04 1.56 -3.81
N LYS A 144 -20.13 0.88 -3.46
CA LYS A 144 -21.48 1.32 -3.86
C LYS A 144 -21.99 2.47 -2.99
N VAL A 145 -21.45 2.62 -1.78
CA VAL A 145 -21.88 3.63 -0.81
C VAL A 145 -21.00 4.87 -0.87
N LEU A 146 -19.68 4.69 -0.96
CA LEU A 146 -18.68 5.73 -0.97
C LEU A 146 -18.08 5.90 -2.37
N GLY A 147 -17.73 7.13 -2.74
CA GLY A 147 -16.93 7.36 -3.94
C GLY A 147 -15.45 7.05 -3.72
N LYS A 148 -14.71 6.78 -4.81
CA LYS A 148 -13.26 6.48 -4.81
C LYS A 148 -12.43 7.52 -4.05
N ALA A 149 -12.76 8.80 -4.19
CA ALA A 149 -12.07 9.87 -3.49
C ALA A 149 -12.16 9.72 -1.97
N ARG A 150 -13.35 9.40 -1.43
CA ARG A 150 -13.53 9.20 0.01
C ARG A 150 -12.85 7.92 0.49
N ILE A 151 -12.88 6.85 -0.29
CA ILE A 151 -12.18 5.60 0.05
C ILE A 151 -10.66 5.83 0.14
N LEU A 152 -10.09 6.53 -0.85
CA LEU A 152 -8.67 6.88 -0.85
C LEU A 152 -8.32 7.79 0.33
N GLU A 153 -9.15 8.79 0.62
CA GLU A 153 -8.95 9.66 1.80
C GLU A 153 -8.95 8.86 3.10
N LEU A 154 -9.90 7.95 3.29
CA LEU A 154 -9.94 7.06 4.46
C LEU A 154 -8.65 6.24 4.54
N TYR A 155 -8.25 5.59 3.45
CA TYR A 155 -7.04 4.77 3.39
C TYR A 155 -5.79 5.56 3.79
N LEU A 156 -5.59 6.73 3.17
CA LEU A 156 -4.43 7.58 3.41
C LEU A 156 -4.37 8.09 4.85
N ASN A 157 -5.48 8.10 5.60
CA ASN A 157 -5.50 8.55 6.99
C ASN A 157 -5.46 7.41 8.03
N ILE A 158 -5.67 6.15 7.63
CA ILE A 158 -5.67 5.00 8.55
C ILE A 158 -4.56 3.98 8.28
N ALA A 159 -3.82 4.12 7.18
CA ALA A 159 -2.69 3.26 6.90
C ALA A 159 -1.58 3.46 7.95
N GLU A 160 -1.04 2.35 8.49
CA GLU A 160 0.13 2.38 9.36
C GLU A 160 1.37 2.62 8.50
N LEU A 161 2.08 3.71 8.75
CA LEU A 161 3.29 4.12 8.03
C LEU A 161 4.54 4.07 8.90
N GLY A 162 4.41 3.59 10.13
CA GLY A 162 5.49 3.38 11.09
C GLY A 162 4.91 2.87 12.40
N GLU A 163 5.76 2.57 13.38
CA GLU A 163 5.27 2.11 14.69
C GLU A 163 4.45 3.22 15.37
N GLY A 164 3.13 3.02 15.49
CA GLY A 164 2.23 4.02 16.07
C GLY A 164 1.95 5.22 15.17
N ILE A 165 2.44 5.22 13.93
CA ILE A 165 2.25 6.32 12.97
C ILE A 165 1.16 5.91 11.98
N TYR A 166 -0.01 6.53 12.11
CA TYR A 166 -1.15 6.28 11.23
C TYR A 166 -1.49 7.51 10.42
N GLY A 167 -1.61 7.30 9.10
CA GLY A 167 -1.99 8.32 8.14
C GLY A 167 -0.84 9.16 7.60
N VAL A 168 -0.99 9.61 6.36
CA VAL A 168 0.03 10.37 5.63
C VAL A 168 0.30 11.74 6.24
N GLY A 169 -0.68 12.35 6.93
CA GLY A 169 -0.48 13.61 7.64
C GLY A 169 0.56 13.47 8.75
N ALA A 170 0.37 12.49 9.64
CA ALA A 170 1.32 12.19 10.71
C ALA A 170 2.68 11.74 10.16
N ALA A 171 2.68 10.87 9.15
CA ALA A 171 3.92 10.37 8.55
C ALA A 171 4.73 11.47 7.85
N SER A 172 4.07 12.40 7.15
CA SER A 172 4.73 13.54 6.50
C SER A 172 5.50 14.40 7.50
N GLN A 173 4.86 14.70 8.63
CA GLN A 173 5.51 15.47 9.70
C GLN A 173 6.64 14.70 10.37
N TYR A 174 6.45 13.40 10.60
CA TYR A 174 7.43 12.56 11.26
C TYR A 174 8.70 12.31 10.43
N TYR A 175 8.54 11.98 9.14
CA TYR A 175 9.66 11.61 8.27
C TYR A 175 10.30 12.79 7.54
N PHE A 176 9.53 13.86 7.29
CA PHE A 176 9.93 14.93 6.36
C PHE A 176 9.73 16.34 6.92
N HIS A 177 9.20 16.49 8.13
CA HIS A 177 8.98 17.77 8.80
C HIS A 177 8.22 18.81 7.96
N LYS A 178 7.23 18.35 7.18
CA LYS A 178 6.45 19.20 6.27
C LYS A 178 5.02 18.71 6.08
N PRO A 179 4.09 19.57 5.61
CA PRO A 179 2.71 19.15 5.37
C PRO A 179 2.59 18.16 4.20
N ALA A 180 1.59 17.27 4.26
CA ALA A 180 1.37 16.23 3.25
C ALA A 180 1.12 16.79 1.83
N SER A 181 0.71 18.05 1.72
CA SER A 181 0.52 18.79 0.47
C SER A 181 1.84 19.07 -0.26
N GLU A 182 2.96 19.07 0.45
CA GLU A 182 4.29 19.40 -0.07
C GLU A 182 5.15 18.15 -0.32
N LEU A 183 4.58 16.96 -0.18
CA LEU A 183 5.29 15.71 -0.46
C LEU A 183 5.63 15.59 -1.96
N GLY A 184 6.89 15.30 -2.25
CA GLY A 184 7.39 14.94 -3.57
C GLY A 184 7.05 13.51 -3.95
N ALA A 185 7.47 13.11 -5.16
CA ALA A 185 7.27 11.76 -5.64
C ALA A 185 8.15 10.76 -4.89
N LYS A 186 9.42 11.10 -4.62
CA LYS A 186 10.35 10.21 -3.90
C LYS A 186 9.90 9.97 -2.46
N GLU A 187 9.38 10.99 -1.79
CA GLU A 187 8.83 10.88 -0.43
C GLU A 187 7.53 10.08 -0.42
N GLY A 188 6.64 10.29 -1.40
CA GLY A 188 5.46 9.46 -1.60
C GLY A 188 5.82 7.98 -1.83
N ALA A 189 6.84 7.73 -2.64
CA ALA A 189 7.36 6.39 -2.90
C ALA A 189 8.00 5.75 -1.66
N PHE A 190 8.68 6.54 -0.83
CA PHE A 190 9.16 6.09 0.48
C PHE A 190 7.99 5.69 1.38
N LEU A 191 6.93 6.50 1.50
CA LEU A 191 5.75 6.13 2.29
C LEU A 191 5.08 4.86 1.75
N ALA A 192 4.97 4.72 0.43
CA ALA A 192 4.42 3.53 -0.22
C ALA A 192 5.24 2.26 0.11
N MET A 193 6.58 2.37 0.10
CA MET A 193 7.48 1.27 0.47
C MET A 193 7.27 0.78 1.93
N LEU A 194 6.82 1.65 2.84
CA LEU A 194 6.59 1.27 4.23
C LEU A 194 5.38 0.34 4.39
N LEU A 195 4.32 0.53 3.60
CA LEU A 195 2.99 -0.09 3.78
C LEU A 195 3.00 -1.61 4.00
N PRO A 196 3.79 -2.44 3.27
CA PRO A 196 3.73 -3.88 3.44
C PRO A 196 4.31 -4.36 4.78
N SER A 197 5.22 -3.59 5.38
CA SER A 197 5.81 -3.89 6.70
C SER A 197 6.40 -2.63 7.36
N PRO A 198 5.56 -1.73 7.91
CA PRO A 198 5.97 -0.36 8.26
C PRO A 198 7.15 -0.31 9.25
N ARG A 199 7.12 -1.17 10.27
CA ARG A 199 8.18 -1.21 11.31
C ARG A 199 9.51 -1.71 10.77
N LYS A 200 9.46 -2.72 9.90
CA LYS A 200 10.64 -3.32 9.26
C LYS A 200 11.28 -2.30 8.32
N TYR A 201 10.48 -1.70 7.43
CA TYR A 201 10.99 -0.84 6.37
C TYR A 201 11.32 0.59 6.83
N ALA A 202 10.84 1.02 7.99
CA ALA A 202 11.30 2.24 8.66
C ALA A 202 12.77 2.21 9.11
N ILE A 203 13.50 1.11 8.88
CA ILE A 203 14.94 1.02 9.17
C ILE A 203 15.76 2.08 8.41
N SER A 204 15.37 2.45 7.19
CA SER A 204 16.07 3.50 6.43
C SER A 204 16.05 4.85 7.15
N PHE A 205 14.91 5.19 7.77
CA PHE A 205 14.78 6.39 8.59
C PHE A 205 15.69 6.33 9.83
N ARG A 206 15.66 5.21 10.58
CA ARG A 206 16.48 5.03 11.79
C ARG A 206 17.99 5.06 11.51
N LYS A 207 18.40 4.61 10.33
CA LYS A 207 19.81 4.63 9.90
C LYS A 207 20.24 5.96 9.28
N GLY A 208 19.31 6.89 9.02
CA GLY A 208 19.60 8.12 8.30
C GLY A 208 20.06 7.89 6.86
N ALA A 209 19.68 6.77 6.23
CA ALA A 209 20.08 6.42 4.87
C ALA A 209 19.16 5.34 4.28
N LEU A 210 18.89 5.41 2.97
CA LEU A 210 18.15 4.35 2.27
C LEU A 210 18.95 3.04 2.22
N THR A 211 18.32 1.94 2.62
CA THR A 211 18.86 0.59 2.39
C THR A 211 18.85 0.25 0.88
N PRO A 212 19.66 -0.73 0.42
CA PRO A 212 19.62 -1.16 -0.98
C PRO A 212 18.22 -1.62 -1.44
N PHE A 213 17.52 -2.38 -0.58
CA PHE A 213 16.11 -2.72 -0.78
C PHE A 213 15.22 -1.48 -0.95
N ALA A 214 15.39 -0.48 -0.08
CA ALA A 214 14.58 0.74 -0.14
C ALA A 214 14.81 1.52 -1.45
N ARG A 215 16.07 1.64 -1.90
CA ARG A 215 16.40 2.25 -3.19
C ARG A 215 15.71 1.52 -4.34
N LYS A 216 15.74 0.19 -4.35
CA LYS A 216 15.10 -0.65 -5.38
C LYS A 216 13.60 -0.40 -5.46
N ILE A 217 12.91 -0.47 -4.32
CA ILE A 217 11.45 -0.27 -4.29
C ILE A 217 11.08 1.16 -4.67
N ILE A 218 11.78 2.18 -4.15
CA ILE A 218 11.50 3.58 -4.49
C ILE A 218 11.71 3.84 -5.98
N ARG A 219 12.81 3.38 -6.58
CA ARG A 219 13.04 3.49 -8.04
C ARG A 219 11.92 2.82 -8.83
N SER A 220 11.51 1.60 -8.43
CA SER A 220 10.40 0.88 -9.08
C SER A 220 9.09 1.67 -9.00
N VAL A 221 8.75 2.24 -7.84
CA VAL A 221 7.54 3.05 -7.68
C VAL A 221 7.60 4.31 -8.53
N LEU A 222 8.73 5.01 -8.58
CA LEU A 222 8.88 6.19 -9.43
C LEU A 222 8.75 5.86 -10.92
N GLY A 223 9.33 4.75 -11.39
CA GLY A 223 9.14 4.28 -12.78
C GLY A 223 7.68 3.94 -13.09
N LYS A 224 6.97 3.32 -12.13
CA LYS A 224 5.52 3.11 -12.19
C LYS A 224 4.73 4.43 -12.26
N MET A 225 5.15 5.46 -11.53
CA MET A 225 4.51 6.78 -11.59
C MET A 225 4.66 7.45 -12.97
N VAL A 226 5.80 7.27 -13.64
CA VAL A 226 6.00 7.72 -15.05
C VAL A 226 5.00 7.02 -15.97
N GLN A 227 4.93 5.68 -15.89
CA GLN A 227 3.99 4.89 -16.69
C GLN A 227 2.52 5.29 -16.47
N ALA A 228 2.16 5.64 -15.23
CA ALA A 228 0.84 6.14 -14.85
C ALA A 228 0.64 7.65 -15.12
N ARG A 229 1.65 8.34 -15.65
CA ARG A 229 1.64 9.78 -15.97
C ARG A 229 1.39 10.69 -14.76
N TYR A 230 1.81 10.27 -13.57
CA TYR A 230 1.83 11.14 -12.39
C TYR A 230 3.04 12.09 -12.38
N ILE A 231 4.12 11.69 -13.04
CA ILE A 231 5.36 12.46 -13.23
C ILE A 231 5.94 12.17 -14.62
N THR A 232 6.81 13.04 -15.13
CA THR A 232 7.62 12.77 -16.33
C THR A 232 8.90 12.01 -16.01
N ASP A 233 9.62 11.53 -17.03
CA ASP A 233 10.95 10.94 -16.86
C ASP A 233 11.95 11.94 -16.24
N GLU A 234 11.91 13.21 -16.68
CA GLU A 234 12.77 14.26 -16.14
C GLU A 234 12.44 14.55 -14.67
N GLU A 235 11.15 14.57 -14.32
CA GLU A 235 10.72 14.71 -12.92
C GLU A 235 11.13 13.51 -12.07
N ARG A 236 11.05 12.28 -12.60
CA ARG A 236 11.56 11.08 -11.91
C ARG A 236 13.03 11.24 -11.59
N ASP A 237 13.84 11.62 -12.57
CA ASP A 237 15.28 11.72 -12.43
C ASP A 237 15.67 12.86 -11.49
N ALA A 238 14.99 14.01 -11.59
CA ALA A 238 15.15 15.12 -10.66
C ALA A 238 14.73 14.75 -9.22
N GLU A 239 13.64 14.00 -9.04
CA GLU A 239 13.21 13.52 -7.73
C GLU A 239 14.18 12.51 -7.14
N TRP A 240 14.78 11.63 -7.96
CA TRP A 240 15.77 10.67 -7.51
C TRP A 240 16.99 11.34 -6.87
N LEU A 241 17.45 12.44 -7.48
CA LEU A 241 18.60 13.23 -7.05
C LEU A 241 18.35 14.09 -5.81
N LYS A 242 17.10 14.24 -5.34
CA LYS A 242 16.80 14.94 -4.09
C LYS A 242 16.99 13.98 -2.90
N PRO A 243 17.79 14.33 -1.88
CA PRO A 243 17.83 13.54 -0.65
C PRO A 243 16.47 13.59 0.07
N LEU A 244 16.06 12.49 0.70
CA LEU A 244 15.01 12.56 1.71
C LEU A 244 15.55 13.31 2.94
N SER A 245 14.69 14.02 3.67
CA SER A 245 15.14 14.92 4.76
C SER A 245 15.96 14.24 5.86
N PHE A 246 15.79 12.93 6.04
CA PHE A 246 16.50 12.14 7.04
C PHE A 246 17.82 11.54 6.51
N GLU A 247 18.14 11.66 5.22
CA GLU A 247 19.36 11.09 4.64
C GLU A 247 20.58 11.94 5.00
N SER A 248 21.36 11.50 5.99
CA SER A 248 22.61 12.16 6.40
C SER A 248 23.79 11.88 5.48
N GLN A 249 23.72 10.78 4.71
CA GLN A 249 24.75 10.36 3.73
C GLN A 249 24.06 10.00 2.41
N PHE A 250 23.63 11.03 1.68
CA PHE A 250 23.00 10.82 0.37
C PHE A 250 24.06 10.63 -0.71
N ASP A 251 24.05 9.45 -1.34
CA ASP A 251 24.84 9.15 -2.52
C ASP A 251 23.93 8.56 -3.61
N PRO A 252 23.63 9.32 -4.69
CA PRO A 252 22.77 8.86 -5.77
C PRO A 252 23.41 7.83 -6.69
N SER A 253 24.75 7.69 -6.65
CA SER A 253 25.53 6.79 -7.50
C SER A 253 25.51 5.34 -7.01
N ILE A 254 25.17 5.10 -5.73
CA ILE A 254 25.11 3.74 -5.18
C ILE A 254 24.09 2.91 -5.98
N PRO A 255 24.56 1.83 -6.64
CA PRO A 255 23.69 0.98 -7.45
C PRO A 255 22.59 0.34 -6.59
N THR A 256 21.46 0.04 -7.22
CA THR A 256 20.48 -0.90 -6.67
C THR A 256 21.06 -2.32 -6.68
N GLU A 257 20.63 -3.21 -5.78
CA GLU A 257 21.06 -4.65 -5.83
C GLU A 257 20.89 -5.25 -7.23
N GLU A 258 19.82 -4.88 -7.96
CA GLU A 258 19.57 -5.36 -9.33
C GLU A 258 20.51 -4.79 -10.40
N SER A 259 21.17 -3.66 -10.13
CA SER A 259 22.29 -3.19 -10.96
C SER A 259 23.61 -3.81 -10.51
N MET A 260 23.71 -4.34 -9.29
CA MET A 260 24.88 -5.10 -8.85
C MET A 260 24.84 -6.51 -9.45
N ASP A 261 23.69 -7.18 -9.44
CA ASP A 261 23.49 -8.49 -10.08
C ASP A 261 23.80 -8.43 -11.60
N LYS A 262 23.47 -7.31 -12.27
CA LYS A 262 23.81 -7.10 -13.70
C LYS A 262 25.28 -6.78 -13.95
N ILE A 263 25.99 -6.19 -12.98
CA ILE A 263 27.43 -5.93 -13.09
C ILE A 263 28.19 -7.26 -12.94
N ASP A 264 27.76 -8.10 -12.01
CA ASP A 264 28.35 -9.43 -11.80
C ASP A 264 28.13 -10.36 -13.02
N ASP A 265 26.99 -10.24 -13.72
CA ASP A 265 26.70 -10.99 -14.95
C ASP A 265 27.52 -10.49 -16.17
N GLU A 266 27.92 -9.21 -16.23
CA GLU A 266 28.75 -8.64 -17.31
C GLU A 266 30.25 -8.88 -17.08
N GLU A 267 30.75 -8.87 -15.83
CA GLU A 267 32.15 -9.19 -15.53
C GLU A 267 32.47 -10.69 -15.67
N GLY A 268 31.48 -11.58 -15.58
CA GLY A 268 31.64 -13.02 -15.79
C GLY A 268 31.86 -13.45 -17.25
N SER A 269 31.73 -12.56 -18.23
CA SER A 269 31.86 -12.89 -19.67
C SER A 269 33.21 -12.49 -20.30
N ALA A 270 34.13 -11.90 -19.53
CA ALA A 270 35.41 -11.40 -20.03
C ALA A 270 36.60 -12.15 -19.39
N VAL A 271 36.67 -13.46 -19.61
CA VAL A 271 37.91 -14.22 -19.46
C VAL A 271 38.20 -14.92 -20.79
N GLU A 272 38.66 -14.15 -21.77
CA GLU A 272 39.41 -14.71 -22.89
C GLU A 272 40.77 -15.17 -22.35
N THR A 273 40.94 -16.49 -22.26
CA THR A 273 42.24 -17.12 -22.04
C THR A 273 43.13 -16.86 -23.25
N PRO A 274 44.37 -16.35 -23.09
CA PRO A 274 45.30 -16.27 -24.21
C PRO A 274 45.70 -17.69 -24.64
N ALA A 275 45.70 -17.94 -25.95
CA ALA A 275 46.27 -19.14 -26.52
C ALA A 275 47.79 -19.18 -26.25
N GLU A 276 48.27 -20.27 -25.66
CA GLU A 276 49.69 -20.59 -25.60
C GLU A 276 50.11 -21.26 -26.93
N ASP A 277 51.24 -20.79 -27.47
CA ASP A 277 51.97 -21.30 -28.65
C ASP A 277 52.55 -22.71 -28.43
#